data_AF-A0A5N7UAS3-F1
#
_entry.id   AF-A0A5N7UAS3-F1
#
_cell.length_a   1.000
_cell.length_b   1.000
_cell.length_c   1.000
_cell.angle_alpha   90.00
_cell.angle_beta   90.00
_cell.angle_gamma   90.00
#
_symmetry.space_group_name_H-M   'P 1'
#
loop_
_entity.id
_entity.type
_entity.pdbx_description
1 polymer ?
#
loop_
_entity_poly.entity_id
_entity_poly.type
_entity_poly.pdbx_seq_one_letter_code
_entity_poly.pdbx_strand_id
1 'polypeptide(L)'
;MKNIVFIVVVSFILFSCATKPKAIAGYNYRIVKIDSIENTYLIYAERADVSIRNTNIIKIASEKTRTKCRKNNLINVDKNYKFNTFSLYPKDLVSHHIGGITYNGTLIPFDKDYNVKKDLFGTKDIEGLCYKYSQ
;
A
#
# COMPACT_ATOMS: atom_id res chain seq x y z
N MET A 1 0.81 -36.13 46.22
CA MET A 1 1.34 -35.89 44.85
C MET A 1 0.28 -35.83 43.75
N LYS A 2 -1.02 -35.68 44.06
CA LYS A 2 -2.10 -35.56 43.05
C LYS A 2 -2.47 -34.10 42.73
N ASN A 3 -2.27 -33.21 43.71
CA ASN A 3 -2.68 -31.80 43.61
C ASN A 3 -1.67 -30.92 42.84
N ILE A 4 -0.40 -31.32 42.78
CA ILE A 4 0.66 -30.56 42.06
C ILE A 4 0.49 -30.73 40.54
N VAL A 5 0.10 -31.93 40.08
CA VAL A 5 -0.11 -32.23 38.66
C VAL A 5 -1.27 -31.39 38.10
N PHE A 6 -2.32 -31.16 38.88
CA PHE A 6 -3.47 -30.37 38.45
C PHE A 6 -3.13 -28.90 38.20
N ILE A 7 -2.23 -28.31 39.00
CA ILE A 7 -1.83 -26.91 38.88
C ILE A 7 -0.99 -26.68 37.61
N VAL A 8 -0.13 -27.64 37.24
CA VAL A 8 0.71 -27.52 36.03
C VAL A 8 -0.13 -27.62 34.75
N VAL A 9 -1.16 -28.47 34.74
CA VAL A 9 -2.08 -28.61 33.59
C VAL A 9 -2.94 -27.35 33.39
N VAL A 10 -3.41 -26.72 34.47
CA VAL A 10 -4.20 -25.47 34.37
C VAL A 10 -3.36 -24.29 33.90
N SER A 11 -2.09 -24.19 34.31
CA SER A 11 -1.17 -23.14 33.86
C SER A 11 -0.84 -23.20 32.36
N PHE A 12 -0.81 -24.40 31.76
CA PHE A 12 -0.57 -24.55 30.32
C PHE A 12 -1.76 -24.11 29.44
N ILE A 13 -2.99 -24.19 29.96
CA ILE A 13 -4.19 -23.78 29.22
C ILE A 13 -4.29 -22.25 29.09
N LEU A 14 -3.75 -21.51 30.06
CA LEU A 14 -3.77 -20.03 30.06
C LEU A 14 -2.69 -19.40 29.17
N PHE A 15 -1.66 -20.15 28.77
CA PHE A 15 -0.63 -19.66 27.84
C PHE A 15 -1.01 -19.78 26.36
N SER A 16 -2.12 -20.43 26.04
CA SER A 16 -2.63 -20.51 24.66
C SER A 16 -3.50 -19.30 24.29
N CYS A 17 -3.16 -18.09 24.77
CA CYS A 17 -3.59 -16.88 24.10
C CYS A 17 -2.76 -16.75 22.82
N ALA A 18 -3.14 -17.54 21.81
CA ALA A 18 -2.59 -17.47 20.47
C ALA A 18 -2.68 -16.02 20.00
N THR A 19 -1.53 -15.34 19.94
CA THR A 19 -1.37 -14.07 19.24
C THR A 19 -1.69 -14.35 17.78
N LYS A 20 -2.98 -14.24 17.42
CA LYS A 20 -3.38 -14.20 16.02
C LYS A 20 -2.49 -13.15 15.36
N PRO A 21 -1.71 -13.49 14.31
CA PRO A 21 -0.96 -12.46 13.62
C PRO A 21 -1.97 -11.40 13.22
N LYS A 22 -1.76 -10.17 13.70
CA LYS A 22 -2.64 -9.04 13.41
C LYS A 22 -2.65 -8.95 11.89
N ALA A 23 -3.71 -9.47 11.27
CA ALA A 23 -3.87 -9.39 9.83
C ALA A 23 -3.70 -7.91 9.52
N ILE A 24 -2.65 -7.59 8.75
CA ILE A 24 -2.37 -6.21 8.37
C ILE A 24 -3.55 -5.82 7.49
N ALA A 25 -4.59 -5.28 8.13
CA ALA A 25 -5.72 -4.74 7.43
C ALA A 25 -5.18 -3.53 6.68
N GLY A 26 -5.19 -3.58 5.35
CA GLY A 26 -4.83 -2.44 4.52
C GLY A 26 -5.52 -1.16 4.97
N TYR A 27 -4.91 -0.02 4.69
CA TYR A 27 -5.47 1.27 5.05
C TYR A 27 -6.48 1.72 4.01
N ASN A 28 -7.46 2.52 4.44
CA ASN A 28 -8.39 3.16 3.51
C ASN A 28 -7.77 4.43 2.96
N TYR A 29 -7.72 4.53 1.64
CA TYR A 29 -7.15 5.67 0.92
C TYR A 29 -8.19 6.30 0.00
N ARG A 30 -8.25 7.63 -0.02
CA ARG A 30 -8.95 8.39 -1.05
C ARG A 30 -8.00 8.64 -2.21
N ILE A 31 -8.43 8.33 -3.44
CA ILE A 31 -7.66 8.66 -4.64
C ILE A 31 -7.80 10.14 -4.94
N VAL A 32 -6.68 10.84 -5.03
CA VAL A 32 -6.64 12.29 -5.30
C VAL A 32 -6.32 12.57 -6.76
N LYS A 33 -5.46 11.75 -7.36
CA LYS A 33 -5.01 11.92 -8.74
C LYS A 33 -4.54 10.59 -9.31
N ILE A 34 -4.71 10.41 -10.61
CA ILE A 34 -4.10 9.30 -11.35
C ILE A 34 -3.35 9.91 -12.52
N ASP A 35 -2.04 9.67 -12.58
CA ASP A 35 -1.18 10.00 -13.70
C ASP A 35 -0.67 8.72 -14.37
N SER A 36 0.10 8.89 -15.43
CA SER A 36 0.84 7.79 -16.01
C SER A 36 2.15 8.25 -16.62
N ILE A 37 3.15 7.38 -16.58
CA ILE A 37 4.45 7.54 -17.23
C ILE A 37 4.81 6.21 -17.88
N GLU A 38 5.11 6.24 -19.18
CA GLU A 38 5.44 5.06 -19.98
C GLU A 38 4.46 3.88 -19.74
N ASN A 39 4.95 2.75 -19.22
CA ASN A 39 4.18 1.54 -18.93
C ASN A 39 3.60 1.49 -17.50
N THR A 40 3.65 2.59 -16.75
CA THR A 40 3.29 2.64 -15.32
C THR A 40 2.20 3.68 -15.05
N TYR A 41 1.21 3.32 -14.25
CA TYR A 41 0.26 4.24 -13.63
C TYR A 41 0.79 4.71 -12.28
N LEU A 42 0.55 5.99 -11.98
CA LEU A 42 0.90 6.63 -10.72
C LEU A 42 -0.38 7.10 -10.03
N ILE A 43 -0.73 6.43 -8.95
CA ILE A 43 -1.95 6.71 -8.19
C ILE A 43 -1.55 7.50 -6.95
N TYR A 44 -2.04 8.73 -6.87
CA TYR A 44 -1.82 9.58 -5.70
C TYR A 44 -3.00 9.39 -4.77
N ALA A 45 -2.70 9.01 -3.54
CA ALA A 45 -3.74 8.71 -2.57
C ALA A 45 -3.39 9.28 -1.19
N GLU A 46 -4.39 9.75 -0.48
CA GLU A 46 -4.28 10.19 0.92
C GLU A 46 -5.05 9.23 1.82
N ARG A 47 -4.65 9.10 3.09
CA ARG A 47 -5.37 8.23 4.01
C ARG A 47 -6.73 8.83 4.37
N ALA A 48 -7.79 8.06 4.12
CA ALA A 48 -9.17 8.44 4.40
C ALA A 48 -9.63 8.04 5.81
N ASP A 49 -8.90 7.13 6.48
CA ASP A 49 -9.20 6.66 7.84
C ASP A 49 -8.66 7.57 8.94
N VAL A 50 -7.92 8.62 8.58
CA VAL A 50 -7.44 9.63 9.52
C VAL A 50 -8.39 10.83 9.46
N SER A 51 -8.80 11.36 10.62
CA SER A 51 -9.68 12.53 10.71
C SER A 51 -9.06 13.83 10.17
N ILE A 52 -7.80 13.77 9.73
CA ILE A 52 -7.06 14.89 9.16
C ILE A 52 -7.07 14.71 7.64
N ARG A 53 -7.98 15.43 6.96
CA ARG A 53 -7.94 15.55 5.49
C ARG A 53 -6.66 16.32 5.10
N ASN A 54 -5.97 15.93 4.03
CA ASN A 54 -4.68 16.48 3.57
C ASN A 54 -3.41 16.05 4.33
N THR A 55 -3.36 14.83 4.88
CA THR A 55 -2.07 14.22 5.28
C THR A 55 -1.20 13.92 4.05
N ASN A 56 0.11 13.73 4.24
CA ASN A 56 1.07 13.38 3.18
C ASN A 56 0.50 12.37 2.18
N ILE A 57 0.43 12.78 0.92
CA ILE A 57 0.00 11.97 -0.21
C ILE A 57 1.06 10.88 -0.44
N ILE A 58 0.62 9.66 -0.70
CA ILE A 58 1.51 8.60 -1.19
C ILE A 58 1.31 8.39 -2.68
N LYS A 59 2.39 8.04 -3.37
CA LYS A 59 2.39 7.64 -4.78
C LYS A 59 2.47 6.13 -4.88
N ILE A 60 1.45 5.50 -5.48
CA ILE A 60 1.38 4.05 -5.69
C ILE A 60 1.61 3.76 -7.18
N ALA A 61 2.62 2.96 -7.49
CA ALA A 61 2.92 2.49 -8.84
C ALA A 61 2.13 1.22 -9.16
N SER A 62 1.61 1.14 -10.39
CA SER A 62 0.95 -0.04 -10.93
C SER A 62 1.27 -0.20 -12.41
N GLU A 63 1.55 -1.41 -12.86
CA GLU A 63 1.82 -1.69 -14.29
C GLU A 63 0.57 -1.50 -15.16
N LYS A 64 0.75 -0.89 -16.34
CA LYS A 64 -0.26 -0.86 -17.39
C LYS A 64 -0.37 -2.25 -18.04
N THR A 65 -1.41 -3.01 -17.67
CA THR A 65 -1.73 -4.27 -18.35
C THR A 65 -2.91 -4.13 -19.30
N ARG A 66 -2.81 -4.76 -20.48
CA ARG A 66 -3.91 -4.86 -21.45
C ARG A 66 -4.77 -6.12 -21.26
N THR A 67 -4.20 -7.17 -20.67
CA THR A 67 -4.76 -8.53 -20.70
C THR A 67 -5.32 -9.00 -19.37
N LYS A 68 -4.89 -8.41 -18.26
CA LYS A 68 -5.28 -8.83 -16.90
C LYS A 68 -6.17 -7.82 -16.17
N CYS A 69 -6.84 -6.93 -16.90
CA CYS A 69 -7.81 -6.07 -16.24
C CYS A 69 -9.15 -6.78 -16.03
N ARG A 70 -9.59 -6.90 -14.78
CA ARG A 70 -10.98 -7.24 -14.48
C ARG A 70 -11.83 -5.98 -14.67
N LYS A 71 -12.74 -5.97 -15.67
CA LYS A 71 -13.60 -4.83 -16.06
C LYS A 71 -14.29 -4.10 -14.88
N ASN A 72 -14.50 -4.76 -13.74
CA ASN A 72 -15.19 -4.21 -12.57
C ASN A 72 -14.25 -3.50 -11.56
N ASN A 73 -12.94 -3.45 -11.81
CA ASN A 73 -11.94 -2.88 -10.90
C ASN A 73 -11.41 -1.52 -11.38
N LEU A 74 -12.29 -0.69 -11.95
CA LEU A 74 -11.94 0.68 -12.33
C LEU A 74 -11.74 1.53 -11.07
N ILE A 75 -10.51 2.03 -10.87
CA ILE A 75 -10.24 3.03 -9.84
C ILE A 75 -10.64 4.40 -10.38
N ASN A 76 -11.40 5.14 -9.58
CA ASN A 76 -11.82 6.49 -9.90
C ASN A 76 -11.20 7.47 -8.89
N VAL A 77 -10.92 8.70 -9.36
CA VAL A 77 -10.56 9.82 -8.49
C VAL A 77 -11.73 10.13 -7.54
N ASP A 78 -11.42 10.62 -6.35
CA ASP A 78 -12.35 10.93 -5.25
C ASP A 78 -13.12 9.74 -4.66
N LYS A 79 -12.71 8.52 -4.99
CA LYS A 79 -13.22 7.30 -4.36
C LYS A 79 -12.25 6.73 -3.34
N ASN A 80 -12.81 6.03 -2.36
CA ASN A 80 -12.08 5.39 -1.28
C ASN A 80 -11.86 3.91 -1.58
N TYR A 81 -10.64 3.44 -1.37
CA TYR A 81 -10.26 2.04 -1.57
C TYR A 81 -9.37 1.58 -0.43
N LYS A 82 -9.45 0.29 -0.12
CA LYS A 82 -8.59 -0.32 0.89
C LYS A 82 -7.37 -0.92 0.21
N PHE A 83 -6.16 -0.46 0.57
CA PHE A 83 -4.92 -0.96 0.00
C PHE A 83 -3.93 -1.42 1.07
N ASN A 84 -3.33 -2.58 0.81
CA ASN A 84 -2.13 -3.12 1.41
C ASN A 84 -0.95 -2.61 0.59
N THR A 85 -0.39 -1.48 1.03
CA THR A 85 0.75 -0.84 0.38
C THR A 85 2.06 -1.29 1.00
N PHE A 86 3.08 -1.48 0.18
CA PHE A 86 4.46 -1.71 0.61
C PHE A 86 5.38 -0.68 -0.04
N SER A 87 6.36 -0.18 0.71
CA SER A 87 7.36 0.74 0.16
C SER A 87 8.28 -0.02 -0.80
N LEU A 88 8.54 0.57 -1.96
CA LEU A 88 9.56 0.16 -2.91
C LEU A 88 10.88 0.89 -2.67
N TYR A 89 10.90 1.87 -1.76
CA TYR A 89 12.13 2.53 -1.36
C TYR A 89 13.02 1.53 -0.60
N PRO A 90 14.25 1.29 -1.07
CA PRO A 90 15.18 0.38 -0.41
C PRO A 90 15.54 0.86 1.00
N LYS A 91 15.33 -0.01 2.00
CA LYS A 91 15.49 0.32 3.43
C LYS A 91 16.92 0.71 3.83
N ASP A 92 17.91 0.19 3.11
CA ASP A 92 19.34 0.36 3.42
C ASP A 92 19.99 1.53 2.66
N LEU A 93 19.20 2.30 1.90
CA LEU A 93 19.71 3.37 1.06
C LEU A 93 19.78 4.68 1.83
N VAL A 94 20.92 4.88 2.51
CA VAL A 94 21.33 6.15 3.11
C VAL A 94 21.82 7.08 1.99
N SER A 95 20.93 7.66 1.18
CA SER A 95 21.38 8.59 0.14
C SER A 95 20.46 9.79 -0.03
N HIS A 96 21.10 10.95 0.03
CA HIS A 96 20.52 12.28 -0.10
C HIS A 96 20.36 12.72 -1.58
N HIS A 97 20.62 11.83 -2.55
CA HIS A 97 20.75 12.20 -3.97
C HIS A 97 19.98 11.32 -4.96
N ILE A 98 19.14 10.39 -4.51
CA ILE A 98 18.31 9.62 -5.46
C ILE A 98 17.13 10.47 -5.94
N GLY A 99 17.00 10.62 -7.26
CA GLY A 99 15.96 11.41 -7.91
C GLY A 99 14.63 10.66 -8.12
N GLY A 100 14.60 9.35 -7.90
CA GLY A 100 13.44 8.50 -8.13
C GLY A 100 13.69 7.02 -7.85
N ILE A 101 12.67 6.20 -8.12
CA ILE A 101 12.69 4.73 -7.99
C ILE A 101 12.32 4.12 -9.33
N THR A 102 13.09 3.14 -9.80
CA THR A 102 12.76 2.37 -11.01
C THR A 102 11.72 1.30 -10.69
N TYR A 103 10.62 1.30 -11.45
CA TYR A 103 9.55 0.31 -11.37
C TYR A 103 9.23 -0.24 -12.78
N ASN A 104 9.35 -1.55 -12.96
CA ASN A 104 9.12 -2.24 -14.24
C ASN A 104 9.81 -1.59 -15.45
N GLY A 105 11.08 -1.21 -15.28
CA GLY A 105 11.89 -0.55 -16.31
C GLY A 105 11.69 0.97 -16.42
N THR A 106 10.66 1.55 -15.79
CA THR A 106 10.39 2.99 -15.82
C THR A 106 10.99 3.68 -14.60
N LEU A 107 11.77 4.75 -14.79
CA LEU A 107 12.23 5.60 -13.68
C LEU A 107 11.07 6.50 -13.22
N ILE A 108 10.60 6.31 -12.00
CA ILE A 108 9.57 7.16 -11.40
C ILE A 108 10.27 8.23 -10.55
N PRO A 109 10.27 9.50 -10.98
CA PRO A 109 10.88 10.57 -10.19
C PRO A 109 10.10 10.82 -8.90
N PHE A 110 10.82 11.20 -7.85
CA PHE A 110 10.18 11.76 -6.66
C PHE A 110 9.51 13.08 -7.01
N ASP A 111 8.37 13.35 -6.38
CA ASP A 111 7.73 14.65 -6.56
C ASP A 111 8.57 15.76 -5.95
N LYS A 112 8.48 16.92 -6.59
CA LYS A 112 8.99 18.19 -6.05
C LYS A 112 8.07 18.74 -4.96
N ASP A 113 6.79 18.33 -4.95
CA ASP A 113 5.82 18.74 -3.93
C ASP A 113 6.14 18.05 -2.59
N TYR A 114 6.36 18.85 -1.56
CA TYR A 114 6.65 18.38 -0.21
C TYR A 114 5.49 17.63 0.44
N ASN A 115 4.26 17.84 -0.05
CA ASN A 115 3.08 17.13 0.44
C ASN A 115 3.01 15.70 -0.06
N VAL A 116 3.80 15.31 -1.07
CA VAL A 116 3.91 13.92 -1.51
C VAL A 116 5.12 13.27 -0.88
N LYS A 117 4.92 12.11 -0.27
CA LYS A 117 6.00 11.36 0.38
C LYS A 117 7.07 11.00 -0.65
N LYS A 118 8.35 11.25 -0.33
CA LYS A 118 9.52 10.84 -1.11
C LYS A 118 9.78 9.34 -1.01
N ASP A 119 8.85 8.57 -1.55
CA ASP A 119 8.81 7.12 -1.55
C ASP A 119 7.90 6.71 -2.72
N LEU A 120 8.05 5.48 -3.19
CA LEU A 120 7.15 4.88 -4.17
C LEU A 120 6.57 3.63 -3.55
N PHE A 121 5.25 3.49 -3.59
CA PHE A 121 4.57 2.34 -3.02
C PHE A 121 4.12 1.39 -4.11
N GLY A 122 4.17 0.10 -3.83
CA GLY A 122 3.46 -0.93 -4.58
C GLY A 122 2.27 -1.46 -3.79
N THR A 123 1.35 -2.11 -4.48
CA THR A 123 0.26 -2.88 -3.85
C THR A 123 -0.11 -4.05 -4.74
N LYS A 124 -0.56 -5.15 -4.12
CA LYS A 124 -1.13 -6.32 -4.81
C LYS A 124 -2.65 -6.23 -4.97
N ASP A 125 -3.29 -5.27 -4.29
CA ASP A 125 -4.76 -5.10 -4.37
C ASP A 125 -5.18 -4.43 -5.67
N ILE A 126 -4.21 -3.88 -6.41
CA ILE A 126 -4.38 -3.24 -7.70
C ILE A 126 -3.65 -4.08 -8.75
N GLU A 127 -4.18 -5.27 -9.02
CA GLU A 127 -3.77 -6.04 -10.18
C GLU A 127 -4.45 -5.47 -11.43
N GLY A 128 -3.71 -4.65 -12.17
CA GLY A 128 -4.03 -4.32 -13.56
C GLY A 128 -5.20 -3.36 -13.74
N LEU A 129 -4.98 -2.09 -13.39
CA LEU A 129 -5.99 -1.05 -13.59
C LEU A 129 -6.50 -0.98 -15.02
N CYS A 130 -7.80 -1.19 -15.18
CA CYS A 130 -8.54 -0.47 -16.20
C CYS A 130 -8.67 0.94 -15.68
N TYR A 131 -8.15 1.91 -16.41
CA TYR A 131 -8.60 3.29 -16.30
C TYR A 131 -9.29 3.65 -17.61
N LYS A 132 -10.40 4.38 -17.55
CA LYS A 132 -11.04 4.90 -18.76
C LYS A 132 -10.16 6.05 -19.26
N TYR A 133 -9.49 5.88 -20.39
CA TYR A 133 -8.90 7.01 -21.11
C TYR A 133 -10.02 8.03 -21.34
N SER A 134 -9.92 9.22 -20.75
CA SER A 134 -10.60 10.38 -21.35
C SER A 134 -9.81 10.70 -22.61
N GLN A 135 -10.41 10.40 -23.77
CA GLN A 135 -9.97 10.95 -25.04
C GLN A 135 -10.11 12.47 -25.02
#